data_AF-A0A662V4E3-F1
#
_entry.id   AF-A0A662V4E3-F1
#
_cell.length_a   1.000
_cell.length_b   1.000
_cell.length_c   1.000
_cell.angle_alpha   90.00
_cell.angle_beta   90.00
_cell.angle_gamma   90.00
#
_symmetry.space_group_name_H-M   'P 1'
#
loop_
_entity.id
_entity.type
_entity.pdbx_description
1 polymer ?
#
loop_
_entity_poly.entity_id
_entity_poly.type
_entity_poly.pdbx_seq_one_letter_code
_entity_poly.pdbx_strand_id
1 'polypeptide(L)'
;MRYGYALPLIVLVVVGFVSGYIIGGASQRVVTTTVTLPVTKLRTVTSVATYTLRGYVTRITTLVSTRTLTRTVTATLISTSLRTLAKTVTTTAVFTRVTTERVVVVPRGEQVVIAWMLNTCNRSDWEIIERYARVIDVVSPDWYYLTEELGVGRYDRRCAEDKEFIEFLKGLGIKLMPMLVTANSEWVRRLVTDPSAIDALAAELVTLAKRYGYYGYNIDFEVSIPENAADFASFIDRLAKRLHRYGLVLTVDVPAKRMEWPSRYTATYDYALLGKTEADAIIIMAYDFYEWSGRPKPVAPIWWVEDCVKYALRYIPREKLILGIPNYGKVWFSDGSFKGWLLYPDWLDLLRSSGRNYSVDREIMEKVLELDNEVAYFVDGEMGYYRALIAVKYGLKGIAVWRLDKGDPEAWGHYARALGKQLPCVTGPG
;
A
#
# COMPACT_ATOMS: atom_id res chain seq x y z
N MET A 1 3.68 -19.63 -0.91
CA MET A 1 3.76 -20.02 0.52
C MET A 1 2.51 -19.51 1.22
N ARG A 2 1.91 -20.32 2.11
CA ARG A 2 0.69 -19.99 2.86
C ARG A 2 1.11 -19.15 4.07
N TYR A 3 0.52 -17.97 4.24
CA TYR A 3 0.64 -17.20 5.48
C TYR A 3 -0.76 -16.93 6.00
N GLY A 4 -1.22 -17.75 6.94
CA GLY A 4 -2.42 -17.48 7.71
C GLY A 4 -2.07 -16.78 9.03
N TYR A 5 -2.79 -15.70 9.32
CA TYR A 5 -2.93 -15.26 10.70
C TYR A 5 -3.84 -16.28 11.41
N ALA A 6 -3.24 -17.16 12.22
CA ALA A 6 -3.99 -17.99 13.14
C ALA A 6 -4.47 -17.11 14.29
N LEU A 7 -5.73 -16.67 14.26
CA LEU A 7 -6.44 -16.29 15.49
C LEU A 7 -6.93 -17.60 16.12
N PRO A 8 -6.31 -18.09 17.22
CA PRO A 8 -6.81 -19.27 17.90
C PRO A 8 -8.15 -18.90 18.55
N LEU A 9 -9.25 -19.44 18.02
CA LEU A 9 -10.48 -19.51 18.79
C LEU A 9 -10.33 -20.69 19.75
N ILE A 10 -10.09 -20.42 21.03
CA ILE A 10 -10.16 -21.44 22.08
C ILE A 10 -11.64 -21.63 22.38
N VAL A 11 -12.25 -22.68 21.84
CA VAL A 11 -13.57 -23.13 22.32
C VAL A 11 -13.30 -24.15 23.43
N LEU A 12 -13.48 -23.71 24.67
CA LEU A 12 -13.43 -24.57 25.85
C LEU A 12 -14.78 -25.30 25.95
N VAL A 13 -14.86 -26.56 25.52
CA VAL A 13 -16.02 -27.40 25.84
C VAL A 13 -15.71 -28.13 27.14
N VAL A 14 -16.14 -27.56 28.27
CA VAL A 14 -16.16 -28.26 29.54
C VAL A 14 -17.38 -29.17 29.54
N VAL A 15 -17.18 -30.47 29.35
CA VAL A 15 -18.23 -31.45 29.62
C VAL A 15 -18.23 -31.67 31.14
N GLY A 16 -19.04 -30.90 31.85
CA GLY A 16 -19.28 -31.11 33.28
C GLY A 16 -20.09 -32.38 33.50
N PHE A 17 -19.68 -33.20 34.47
CA PHE A 17 -20.53 -34.25 35.04
C PHE A 17 -21.01 -33.84 36.43
N VAL A 18 -22.33 -33.97 36.64
CA VAL A 18 -23.03 -33.73 37.90
C VAL A 18 -22.84 -34.93 38.82
N SER A 19 -22.45 -34.68 40.07
CA SER A 19 -22.39 -35.68 41.13
C SER A 19 -23.80 -36.03 41.61
N GLY A 20 -24.16 -37.32 41.59
CA GLY A 20 -25.37 -37.83 42.25
C GLY A 20 -25.04 -39.05 43.10
N TYR A 21 -25.44 -39.01 44.38
CA TYR A 21 -25.45 -40.18 45.27
C TYR A 21 -26.76 -40.94 45.05
N ILE A 22 -26.71 -42.27 44.97
CA ILE A 22 -27.88 -43.14 45.15
C ILE A 22 -27.50 -44.30 46.07
N ILE A 23 -28.23 -44.41 47.19
CA ILE A 23 -28.25 -45.55 48.09
C ILE A 23 -29.26 -46.56 47.53
N GLY A 24 -28.79 -47.78 47.25
CA GLY A 24 -29.57 -49.02 47.31
C GLY A 24 -30.64 -49.29 46.24
N GLY A 25 -30.41 -50.37 45.48
CA GLY A 25 -31.47 -51.28 45.03
C GLY A 25 -31.83 -51.27 43.55
N ALA A 26 -31.62 -52.43 42.91
CA ALA A 26 -32.08 -52.86 41.59
C ALA A 26 -31.23 -52.48 40.35
N SER A 27 -31.05 -53.50 39.52
CA SER A 27 -30.10 -53.70 38.44
C SER A 27 -30.32 -52.85 37.19
N GLN A 28 -29.24 -52.25 36.65
CA GLN A 28 -29.10 -52.00 35.21
C GLN A 28 -27.64 -52.18 34.76
N ARG A 29 -27.44 -52.96 33.69
CA ARG A 29 -26.20 -52.97 32.91
C ARG A 29 -26.14 -51.65 32.12
N VAL A 30 -25.16 -50.80 32.40
CA VAL A 30 -24.78 -49.74 31.47
C VAL A 30 -23.79 -50.31 30.47
N VAL A 31 -24.23 -50.50 29.24
CA VAL A 31 -23.34 -50.71 28.09
C VAL A 31 -22.93 -49.33 27.60
N THR A 32 -21.67 -48.96 27.82
CA THR A 32 -21.11 -47.73 27.25
C THR A 32 -20.72 -48.00 25.81
N THR A 33 -21.54 -47.58 24.86
CA THR A 33 -21.19 -47.57 23.43
C THR A 33 -20.37 -46.33 23.13
N THR A 34 -19.07 -46.48 22.95
CA THR A 34 -18.23 -45.40 22.40
C THR A 34 -18.35 -45.43 20.87
N VAL A 35 -19.11 -44.49 20.30
CA VAL A 35 -19.13 -44.27 18.85
C VAL A 35 -18.01 -43.30 18.49
N THR A 36 -16.91 -43.82 17.94
CA THR A 36 -15.87 -42.98 17.32
C THR A 36 -16.24 -42.77 15.86
N LEU A 37 -16.79 -41.60 15.51
CA LEU A 37 -16.93 -41.22 14.10
C LEU A 37 -15.59 -40.68 13.59
N PRO A 38 -14.96 -41.29 12.56
CA PRO A 38 -13.87 -40.64 11.86
C PRO A 38 -14.45 -39.50 11.03
N VAL A 39 -14.06 -38.25 11.30
CA VAL A 39 -14.38 -37.14 10.40
C VAL A 39 -13.41 -37.21 9.22
N THR A 40 -13.65 -38.18 8.33
CA THR A 40 -13.11 -38.21 6.99
C THR A 40 -13.92 -37.27 6.11
N LYS A 41 -13.40 -36.05 5.93
CA LYS A 41 -13.31 -35.33 4.63
C LYS A 41 -12.87 -33.89 4.91
N LEU A 42 -11.59 -33.64 4.67
CA LEU A 42 -11.10 -32.30 4.32
C LEU A 42 -11.92 -31.81 3.11
N ARG A 43 -12.85 -30.88 3.32
CA ARG A 43 -13.41 -30.09 2.23
C ARG A 43 -12.68 -28.76 2.21
N THR A 44 -11.84 -28.55 1.20
CA THR A 44 -11.52 -27.20 0.76
C THR A 44 -12.84 -26.59 0.31
N VAL A 45 -13.41 -25.68 1.09
CA VAL A 45 -14.60 -24.93 0.66
C VAL A 45 -14.09 -23.66 -0.01
N THR A 46 -14.25 -23.58 -1.32
CA THR A 46 -14.11 -22.32 -2.05
C THR A 46 -15.40 -21.54 -1.82
N SER A 47 -15.39 -20.62 -0.85
CA SER A 47 -16.50 -19.67 -0.67
C SER A 47 -16.08 -18.32 -1.23
N VAL A 48 -16.81 -17.83 -2.23
CA VAL A 48 -16.79 -16.41 -2.58
C VAL A 48 -17.59 -15.70 -1.49
N ALA A 49 -16.91 -15.15 -0.51
CA ALA A 49 -17.54 -14.36 0.53
C ALA A 49 -17.15 -12.89 0.34
N THR A 50 -18.17 -12.04 0.20
CA THR A 50 -18.01 -10.59 0.22
C THR A 50 -17.77 -10.20 1.67
N TYR A 51 -16.55 -9.80 2.01
CA TYR A 51 -16.23 -9.33 3.36
C TYR A 51 -16.13 -7.82 3.41
N THR A 52 -16.80 -7.25 4.40
CA THR A 52 -16.59 -5.88 4.86
C THR A 52 -15.60 -5.96 6.02
N LEU A 53 -14.33 -5.62 5.78
CA LEU A 53 -13.35 -5.50 6.86
C LEU A 53 -13.22 -4.01 7.20
N ARG A 54 -13.75 -3.59 8.35
CA ARG A 54 -13.64 -2.19 8.83
C ARG A 54 -14.04 -1.15 7.77
N GLY A 55 -15.12 -1.40 7.02
CA GLY A 55 -15.64 -0.50 5.97
C GLY A 55 -15.11 -0.73 4.54
N TYR A 56 -14.07 -1.55 4.36
CA TYR A 56 -13.54 -1.87 3.03
C TYR A 56 -14.15 -3.16 2.50
N VAL A 57 -14.95 -3.05 1.43
CA VAL A 57 -15.47 -4.18 0.65
C VAL A 57 -14.52 -4.43 -0.51
N THR A 58 -13.69 -5.46 -0.40
CA THR A 58 -12.92 -6.01 -1.54
C THR A 58 -13.41 -7.42 -1.78
N ARG A 59 -13.58 -7.83 -3.04
CA ARG A 59 -13.78 -9.24 -3.40
C ARG A 59 -12.47 -9.98 -3.15
N ILE A 60 -12.35 -10.57 -1.96
CA ILE A 60 -11.21 -11.38 -1.56
C ILE A 60 -11.66 -12.85 -1.62
N THR A 61 -11.05 -13.63 -2.50
CA THR A 61 -11.21 -15.08 -2.48
C THR A 61 -10.49 -15.61 -1.24
N THR A 62 -11.21 -16.16 -0.28
CA THR A 62 -10.61 -16.73 0.93
C THR A 62 -10.59 -18.25 0.80
N LEU A 63 -9.41 -18.86 0.86
CA LEU A 63 -9.31 -20.31 1.02
C LEU A 63 -9.36 -20.60 2.52
N VAL A 64 -10.46 -21.17 2.97
CA VAL A 64 -10.58 -21.67 4.35
C VAL A 64 -10.13 -23.11 4.36
N SER A 65 -8.98 -23.38 4.98
CA SER A 65 -8.49 -24.73 5.24
C SER A 65 -8.64 -25.02 6.73
N THR A 66 -9.61 -25.86 7.09
CA THR A 66 -9.79 -26.28 8.48
C THR A 66 -8.86 -27.46 8.77
N ARG A 67 -7.96 -27.32 9.75
CA ARG A 67 -7.14 -28.42 10.26
C ARG A 67 -7.60 -28.75 11.68
N THR A 68 -8.04 -29.99 11.88
CA THR A 68 -8.42 -30.51 13.20
C THR A 68 -7.25 -31.29 13.77
N LEU A 69 -6.69 -30.84 14.90
CA LEU A 69 -5.70 -31.59 15.65
C LEU A 69 -6.36 -32.12 16.93
N THR A 70 -6.53 -33.44 16.99
CA THR A 70 -7.06 -34.12 18.18
C THR A 70 -5.90 -34.68 18.98
N ARG A 71 -5.82 -34.34 20.27
CA ARG A 71 -4.84 -34.90 21.20
C ARG A 71 -5.57 -35.52 22.38
N THR A 72 -5.43 -36.82 22.56
CA THR A 72 -6.01 -37.56 23.68
C THR A 72 -5.05 -37.55 24.85
N VAL A 73 -5.50 -37.12 26.03
CA VAL A 73 -4.73 -37.19 27.27
C VAL A 73 -5.48 -38.08 28.25
N THR A 74 -4.87 -39.19 28.64
CA THR A 74 -5.42 -40.09 29.65
C THR A 74 -4.74 -39.81 30.98
N ALA A 75 -5.51 -39.42 31.98
CA ALA A 75 -5.04 -39.25 33.35
C ALA A 75 -5.66 -40.34 34.23
N THR A 76 -4.82 -41.08 34.94
CA THR A 76 -5.27 -42.12 35.89
C THR A 76 -5.09 -41.57 37.30
N LEU A 77 -6.19 -41.43 38.04
CA LEU A 77 -6.17 -41.08 39.45
C LEU A 77 -6.30 -42.35 40.27
N ILE A 78 -5.32 -42.59 41.15
CA ILE A 78 -5.35 -43.66 42.13
C ILE A 78 -5.68 -43.00 43.47
N SER A 79 -6.88 -43.22 43.99
CA SER A 79 -7.21 -42.84 45.36
C SER A 79 -7.07 -44.06 46.27
N THR A 80 -6.28 -43.91 47.32
CA THR A 80 -6.17 -44.90 48.39
C THR A 80 -6.91 -44.36 49.61
N SER A 81 -8.04 -44.98 49.96
CA SER A 81 -8.66 -44.79 51.26
C SER A 81 -8.18 -45.89 52.20
N LEU A 82 -7.92 -45.54 53.46
CA LEU A 82 -7.18 -46.37 54.42
C LEU A 82 -7.85 -47.69 54.84
N ARG A 83 -9.02 -48.10 54.29
CA ARG A 83 -9.67 -49.36 54.73
C ARG A 83 -10.37 -50.24 53.68
N THR A 84 -10.31 -50.00 52.37
CA THR A 84 -10.78 -51.01 51.39
C THR A 84 -10.21 -50.79 50.00
N LEU A 85 -9.96 -51.91 49.28
CA LEU A 85 -9.50 -52.09 47.88
C LEU A 85 -9.34 -50.81 47.05
N ALA A 86 -8.10 -50.55 46.61
CA ALA A 86 -7.77 -49.46 45.69
C ALA A 86 -8.67 -49.51 44.44
N LYS A 87 -9.38 -48.40 44.17
CA LYS A 87 -10.20 -48.25 42.98
C LYS A 87 -9.47 -47.33 42.01
N THR A 88 -8.93 -47.90 40.95
CA THR A 88 -8.29 -47.11 39.88
C THR A 88 -9.39 -46.47 39.03
N VAL A 89 -9.42 -45.15 38.96
CA VAL A 89 -10.31 -44.41 38.05
C VAL A 89 -9.45 -43.80 36.95
N THR A 90 -9.60 -44.31 35.73
CA THR A 90 -8.93 -43.76 34.54
C THR A 90 -9.88 -42.80 33.85
N THR A 91 -9.49 -41.53 33.74
CA THR A 91 -10.24 -40.50 33.03
C THR A 91 -9.50 -40.16 31.75
N THR A 92 -10.15 -40.36 30.60
CA THR A 92 -9.62 -39.93 29.31
C THR A 92 -10.26 -38.61 28.90
N ALA A 93 -9.47 -37.55 28.81
CA ALA A 93 -9.90 -36.27 28.26
C ALA A 93 -9.40 -36.16 26.80
N VAL A 94 -10.31 -35.96 25.86
CA VAL A 94 -9.98 -35.70 24.45
C VAL A 94 -9.98 -34.20 24.23
N PHE A 95 -8.82 -33.65 23.90
CA PHE A 95 -8.69 -32.24 23.55
C PHE A 95 -8.67 -32.10 22.03
N THR A 96 -9.72 -31.49 21.47
CA THR A 96 -9.78 -31.18 20.04
C THR A 96 -9.43 -29.71 19.85
N ARG A 97 -8.26 -29.42 19.28
CA ARG A 97 -7.91 -28.07 18.83
C ARG A 97 -8.28 -27.93 17.37
N VAL A 98 -9.33 -27.17 17.09
CA VAL A 98 -9.68 -26.75 15.73
C VAL A 98 -8.92 -25.46 15.44
N THR A 99 -7.93 -25.53 14.56
CA THR A 99 -7.22 -24.33 14.09
C THR A 99 -7.81 -23.96 12.74
N THR A 100 -8.55 -22.84 12.70
CA THR A 100 -9.04 -22.26 11.46
C THR A 100 -7.99 -21.30 10.94
N GLU A 101 -7.24 -21.72 9.92
CA GLU A 101 -6.31 -20.82 9.23
C GLU A 101 -7.09 -20.07 8.15
N ARG A 102 -7.28 -18.75 8.34
CA ARG A 102 -7.84 -17.88 7.31
C ARG A 102 -6.71 -17.43 6.40
N VAL A 103 -6.68 -17.96 5.18
CA VAL A 103 -5.75 -17.50 4.14
C VAL A 103 -6.50 -16.55 3.21
N VAL A 104 -6.22 -15.26 3.38
CA VAL A 104 -6.60 -14.22 2.42
C VAL A 104 -5.78 -14.47 1.16
N VAL A 105 -6.41 -14.94 0.08
CA VAL A 105 -5.74 -15.08 -1.21
C VAL A 105 -5.98 -13.79 -1.98
N VAL A 106 -5.01 -12.89 -1.91
CA VAL A 106 -4.95 -11.76 -2.84
C VAL A 106 -4.52 -12.33 -4.20
N PRO A 107 -5.26 -12.06 -5.30
CA PRO A 107 -4.80 -12.42 -6.64
C PRO A 107 -3.40 -11.85 -6.87
N ARG A 108 -2.56 -12.50 -7.69
CA ARG A 108 -1.25 -11.95 -8.06
C ARG A 108 -1.49 -10.57 -8.70
N GLY A 109 -1.00 -9.51 -8.08
CA GLY A 109 -1.27 -8.16 -8.53
C GLY A 109 -0.55 -7.85 -9.84
N GLU A 110 -1.34 -7.57 -10.87
CA GLU A 110 -0.87 -6.95 -12.12
C GLU A 110 -0.60 -5.44 -11.92
N GLN A 111 -0.90 -4.92 -10.73
CA GLN A 111 -0.65 -3.52 -10.38
C GLN A 111 0.81 -3.14 -10.54
N VAL A 112 1.07 -2.06 -11.27
CA VAL A 112 2.40 -1.43 -11.31
C VAL A 112 2.70 -0.74 -9.98
N VAL A 113 3.94 -0.84 -9.52
CA VAL A 113 4.47 -0.13 -8.36
C VAL A 113 5.55 0.82 -8.84
N ILE A 114 5.27 2.11 -8.75
CA ILE A 114 6.20 3.19 -9.07
C ILE A 114 6.79 3.73 -7.77
N ALA A 115 8.11 3.78 -7.71
CA ALA A 115 8.86 4.35 -6.61
C ALA A 115 9.42 5.72 -7.01
N TRP A 116 8.82 6.80 -6.51
CA TRP A 116 9.38 8.13 -6.70
C TRP A 116 10.52 8.37 -5.72
N MET A 117 11.53 9.11 -6.17
CA MET A 117 12.63 9.55 -5.32
C MET A 117 13.21 10.89 -5.78
N LEU A 118 13.70 11.71 -4.85
CA LEU A 118 14.31 12.99 -5.26
C LEU A 118 15.74 12.82 -5.74
N ASN A 119 16.54 12.02 -5.04
CA ASN A 119 17.98 11.95 -5.30
C ASN A 119 18.42 10.50 -5.37
N THR A 120 19.30 10.19 -6.31
CA THR A 120 19.86 8.85 -6.51
C THR A 120 21.28 8.73 -5.96
N CYS A 121 21.79 9.78 -5.32
CA CYS A 121 23.17 9.85 -4.81
C CYS A 121 23.46 8.88 -3.66
N ASN A 122 22.46 8.59 -2.84
CA ASN A 122 22.65 7.84 -1.61
C ASN A 122 22.51 6.32 -1.85
N ARG A 123 23.61 5.58 -1.69
CA ARG A 123 23.64 4.13 -1.93
C ARG A 123 22.77 3.31 -0.98
N SER A 124 22.44 3.80 0.22
CA SER A 124 21.52 3.06 1.11
C SER A 124 20.13 2.93 0.51
N ASP A 125 19.71 3.90 -0.32
CA ASP A 125 18.42 3.84 -1.01
C ASP A 125 18.44 2.77 -2.12
N TRP A 126 19.62 2.43 -2.67
CA TRP A 126 19.78 1.37 -3.67
C TRP A 126 19.58 -0.01 -3.01
N GLU A 127 20.05 -0.21 -1.79
CA GLU A 127 19.84 -1.46 -1.04
C GLU A 127 18.34 -1.74 -0.81
N ILE A 128 17.53 -0.69 -0.62
CA ILE A 128 16.07 -0.82 -0.52
C ILE A 128 15.49 -1.29 -1.86
N ILE A 129 15.95 -0.70 -2.97
CA ILE A 129 15.54 -1.10 -4.33
C ILE A 129 15.89 -2.56 -4.59
N GLU A 130 17.12 -2.97 -4.29
CA GLU A 130 17.58 -4.36 -4.46
C GLU A 130 16.75 -5.33 -3.62
N ARG A 131 16.56 -5.02 -2.33
CA ARG A 131 15.74 -5.83 -1.41
C ARG A 131 14.32 -6.02 -1.94
N TYR A 132 13.75 -5.03 -2.61
CA TYR A 132 12.37 -5.03 -3.07
C TYR A 132 12.22 -5.07 -4.61
N ALA A 133 13.23 -5.57 -5.33
CA ALA A 133 13.25 -5.59 -6.79
C ALA A 133 12.13 -6.42 -7.44
N ARG A 134 11.51 -7.36 -6.70
CA ARG A 134 10.33 -8.12 -7.14
C ARG A 134 8.99 -7.43 -6.89
N VAL A 135 9.03 -6.27 -6.23
CA VAL A 135 7.86 -5.48 -5.83
C VAL A 135 7.82 -4.19 -6.62
N ILE A 136 8.95 -3.48 -6.68
CA ILE A 136 9.13 -2.21 -7.41
C ILE A 136 9.31 -2.53 -8.89
N ASP A 137 8.40 -2.05 -9.74
CA ASP A 137 8.49 -2.27 -11.18
C ASP A 137 9.19 -1.10 -11.88
N VAL A 138 9.01 0.12 -11.36
CA VAL A 138 9.54 1.36 -11.93
C VAL A 138 10.14 2.21 -10.82
N VAL A 139 11.36 2.70 -11.02
CA VAL A 139 11.94 3.78 -10.22
C VAL A 139 11.89 5.07 -11.02
N SER A 140 11.38 6.12 -10.40
CA SER A 140 11.11 7.40 -11.04
C SER A 140 11.78 8.54 -10.27
N PRO A 141 13.04 8.88 -10.62
CA PRO A 141 13.79 9.92 -9.93
C PRO A 141 13.50 11.33 -10.46
N ASP A 142 13.58 12.33 -9.58
CA ASP A 142 13.34 13.75 -9.88
C ASP A 142 14.57 14.40 -10.54
N TRP A 143 14.92 13.93 -11.74
CA TRP A 143 16.19 14.29 -12.37
C TRP A 143 16.13 15.52 -13.26
N TYR A 144 14.98 15.80 -13.86
CA TYR A 144 14.87 16.83 -14.89
C TYR A 144 13.86 17.92 -14.52
N TYR A 145 14.12 19.14 -14.99
CA TYR A 145 13.19 20.25 -14.88
C TYR A 145 12.97 20.92 -16.23
N LEU A 146 11.81 21.54 -16.42
CA LEU A 146 11.55 22.38 -17.60
C LEU A 146 12.35 23.68 -17.51
N THR A 147 13.11 24.04 -18.54
CA THR A 147 13.88 25.30 -18.57
C THR A 147 13.04 26.48 -19.08
N GLU A 148 13.56 27.70 -18.96
CA GLU A 148 12.93 28.92 -19.48
C GLU A 148 12.81 28.92 -21.01
N GLU A 149 13.75 28.24 -21.68
CA GLU A 149 13.78 27.99 -23.12
C GLU A 149 12.86 26.83 -23.54
N LEU A 150 12.09 26.28 -22.60
CA LEU A 150 11.14 25.17 -22.79
C LEU A 150 11.80 23.83 -23.17
N GLY A 151 13.09 23.67 -22.86
CA GLY A 151 13.86 22.43 -22.99
C GLY A 151 14.01 21.67 -21.68
N VAL A 152 14.93 20.70 -21.66
CA VAL A 152 15.17 19.83 -20.50
C VAL A 152 16.44 20.24 -19.74
N GLY A 153 16.26 20.75 -18.53
CA GLY A 153 17.33 20.99 -17.56
C GLY A 153 17.53 19.79 -16.65
N ARG A 154 18.72 19.67 -16.04
CA ARG A 154 19.12 18.52 -15.22
C ARG A 154 19.58 18.95 -13.82
N TYR A 155 19.17 18.22 -12.78
CA TYR A 155 19.64 18.44 -11.42
C TYR A 155 20.90 17.63 -11.07
N ASP A 156 22.07 18.25 -11.22
CA ASP A 156 23.35 17.60 -10.88
C ASP A 156 23.43 17.18 -9.40
N ARG A 157 22.88 17.99 -8.49
CA ARG A 157 22.85 17.70 -7.05
C ARG A 157 21.99 16.48 -6.68
N ARG A 158 21.19 15.96 -7.61
CA ARG A 158 20.36 14.77 -7.43
C ARG A 158 21.00 13.52 -8.07
N CYS A 159 22.24 13.64 -8.56
CA CYS A 159 22.97 12.59 -9.28
C CYS A 159 22.20 12.10 -10.51
N ALA A 160 21.58 13.06 -11.21
CA ALA A 160 20.87 12.78 -12.45
C ALA A 160 21.82 12.18 -13.49
N GLU A 161 21.33 11.17 -14.22
CA GLU A 161 22.08 10.46 -15.26
C GLU A 161 23.29 9.67 -14.75
N ASP A 162 23.34 9.35 -13.45
CA ASP A 162 24.37 8.50 -12.89
C ASP A 162 24.35 7.10 -13.54
N LYS A 163 25.43 6.79 -14.26
CA LYS A 163 25.59 5.54 -15.00
C LYS A 163 25.63 4.33 -14.09
N GLU A 164 26.20 4.45 -12.90
CA GLU A 164 26.25 3.34 -11.94
C GLU A 164 24.85 2.99 -11.48
N PHE A 165 24.03 3.99 -11.16
CA PHE A 165 22.63 3.79 -10.79
C PHE A 165 21.80 3.19 -11.93
N ILE A 166 21.99 3.68 -13.16
CA ILE A 166 21.29 3.18 -14.34
C ILE A 166 21.60 1.69 -14.57
N GLU A 167 22.89 1.31 -14.57
CA GLU A 167 23.27 -0.09 -14.76
C GLU A 167 22.86 -0.97 -13.57
N PHE A 168 22.84 -0.43 -12.34
CA PHE A 168 22.29 -1.09 -11.17
C PHE A 168 20.80 -1.46 -11.36
N LEU A 169 19.93 -0.50 -11.73
CA LEU A 169 18.51 -0.78 -11.97
C LEU A 169 18.31 -1.78 -13.10
N LYS A 170 19.09 -1.65 -14.17
CA LYS A 170 19.06 -2.57 -15.31
C LYS A 170 19.46 -4.00 -14.91
N GLY A 171 20.46 -4.16 -14.04
CA GLY A 171 20.85 -5.46 -13.48
C GLY A 171 19.74 -6.14 -12.68
N LEU A 172 18.85 -5.34 -12.08
CA LEU A 172 17.67 -5.83 -11.36
C LEU A 172 16.43 -6.02 -12.27
N GLY A 173 16.49 -5.59 -13.53
CA GLY A 173 15.35 -5.59 -14.45
C GLY A 173 14.26 -4.56 -14.09
N ILE A 174 14.61 -3.53 -13.30
CA ILE A 174 13.70 -2.47 -12.89
C ILE A 174 13.73 -1.36 -13.95
N LYS A 175 12.55 -0.85 -14.30
CA LYS A 175 12.41 0.22 -15.30
C LYS A 175 12.79 1.57 -14.68
N LEU A 176 13.54 2.38 -15.43
CA LEU A 176 13.87 3.74 -15.05
C LEU A 176 12.98 4.73 -15.83
N MET A 177 12.22 5.56 -15.11
CA MET A 177 11.29 6.54 -15.68
C MET A 177 11.49 7.91 -15.01
N PRO A 178 12.47 8.73 -15.43
CA PRO A 178 12.75 10.01 -14.80
C PRO A 178 11.56 10.97 -14.84
N MET A 179 11.44 11.80 -13.81
CA MET A 179 10.46 12.89 -13.78
C MET A 179 11.01 14.11 -14.51
N LEU A 180 10.11 14.82 -15.22
CA LEU A 180 10.32 16.18 -15.71
C LEU A 180 9.40 17.11 -14.92
N VAL A 181 9.98 17.98 -14.11
CA VAL A 181 9.25 18.76 -13.12
C VAL A 181 9.24 20.26 -13.39
N THR A 182 8.19 20.94 -12.98
CA THR A 182 8.20 22.41 -12.84
C THR A 182 7.01 22.89 -12.02
N ALA A 183 7.21 23.98 -11.28
CA ALA A 183 6.14 24.75 -10.67
C ALA A 183 5.94 26.12 -11.36
N ASN A 184 6.64 26.37 -12.47
CA ASN A 184 6.57 27.65 -13.18
C ASN A 184 5.38 27.67 -14.16
N SER A 185 4.30 28.32 -13.73
CA SER A 185 3.07 28.42 -14.53
C SER A 185 3.25 29.17 -15.85
N GLU A 186 4.18 30.12 -15.93
CA GLU A 186 4.45 30.86 -17.17
C GLU A 186 5.12 29.97 -18.22
N TRP A 187 6.12 29.20 -17.81
CA TRP A 187 6.83 28.30 -18.72
C TRP A 187 5.90 27.21 -19.24
N VAL A 188 5.08 26.61 -18.38
CA VAL A 188 4.09 25.62 -18.83
C VAL A 188 3.09 26.25 -19.78
N ARG A 189 2.58 27.46 -19.52
CA ARG A 189 1.65 28.12 -20.43
C ARG A 189 2.25 28.28 -21.83
N ARG A 190 3.47 28.83 -21.92
CA ARG A 190 4.19 28.99 -23.19
C ARG A 190 4.34 27.64 -23.91
N LEU A 191 4.77 26.61 -23.19
CA LEU A 191 4.95 25.26 -23.73
C LEU A 191 3.65 24.67 -24.28
N VAL A 192 2.58 24.64 -23.48
CA VAL A 192 1.33 23.93 -23.86
C VAL A 192 0.59 24.62 -25.00
N THR A 193 0.81 25.92 -25.21
CA THR A 193 0.21 26.68 -26.32
C THR A 193 1.04 26.69 -27.61
N ASP A 194 2.25 26.14 -27.60
CA ASP A 194 3.14 26.11 -28.78
C ASP A 194 3.37 24.66 -29.28
N PRO A 195 2.65 24.23 -30.32
CA PRO A 195 2.90 23.00 -31.06
C PRO A 195 4.36 22.64 -31.35
N SER A 196 5.18 23.62 -31.72
CA SER A 196 6.58 23.41 -32.11
C SER A 196 7.45 23.18 -30.88
N ALA A 197 7.18 23.89 -29.79
CA ALA A 197 7.86 23.69 -28.51
C ALA A 197 7.61 22.28 -27.95
N ILE A 198 6.36 21.80 -28.04
CA ILE A 198 6.01 20.43 -27.63
C ILE A 198 6.78 19.39 -28.44
N ASP A 199 6.91 19.59 -29.76
CA ASP A 199 7.65 18.68 -30.63
C ASP A 199 9.16 18.71 -30.35
N ALA A 200 9.72 19.88 -30.05
CA ALA A 200 11.11 20.05 -29.68
C ALA A 200 11.41 19.35 -28.34
N LEU A 201 10.60 19.59 -27.31
CA LEU A 201 10.69 18.92 -26.02
C LEU A 201 10.60 17.40 -26.18
N ALA A 202 9.64 16.91 -26.96
CA ALA A 202 9.50 15.47 -27.22
C ALA A 202 10.76 14.88 -27.90
N ALA A 203 11.39 15.60 -28.82
CA ALA A 203 12.61 15.14 -29.48
C ALA A 203 13.81 15.08 -28.51
N GLU A 204 13.92 16.04 -27.60
CA GLU A 204 14.94 16.06 -26.55
C GLU A 204 14.77 14.88 -25.58
N LEU A 205 13.54 14.65 -25.10
CA LEU A 205 13.20 13.51 -24.25
C LEU A 205 13.48 12.18 -24.95
N VAL A 206 13.14 12.02 -26.23
CA VAL A 206 13.50 10.79 -26.99
C VAL A 206 15.01 10.60 -27.07
N THR A 207 15.77 11.68 -27.24
CA THR A 207 17.24 11.62 -27.31
C THR A 207 17.84 11.16 -25.99
N LEU A 208 17.37 11.70 -24.86
CA LEU A 208 17.77 11.29 -23.52
C LEU A 208 17.41 9.84 -23.22
N ALA A 209 16.17 9.43 -23.53
CA ALA A 209 15.72 8.06 -23.32
C ALA A 209 16.52 7.04 -24.14
N LYS A 210 16.85 7.35 -25.40
CA LYS A 210 17.73 6.49 -26.21
C LYS A 210 19.14 6.39 -25.67
N ARG A 211 19.67 7.49 -25.12
CA ARG A 211 21.02 7.54 -24.55
C ARG A 211 21.14 6.70 -23.29
N TYR A 212 20.15 6.78 -22.40
CA TYR A 212 20.22 6.20 -21.06
C TYR A 212 19.32 4.98 -20.85
N GLY A 213 18.58 4.56 -21.87
CA GLY A 213 17.71 3.37 -21.80
C GLY A 213 16.48 3.57 -20.93
N TYR A 214 15.91 4.78 -20.90
CA TYR A 214 14.72 5.05 -20.10
C TYR A 214 13.49 4.33 -20.64
N TYR A 215 12.64 3.89 -19.73
CA TYR A 215 11.34 3.28 -20.03
C TYR A 215 10.32 4.32 -20.54
N GLY A 216 10.48 5.57 -20.12
CA GLY A 216 9.57 6.66 -20.42
C GLY A 216 9.80 7.84 -19.48
N TYR A 217 8.80 8.70 -19.35
CA TYR A 217 8.85 9.88 -18.49
C TYR A 217 7.60 10.03 -17.63
N ASN A 218 7.77 10.68 -16.49
CA ASN A 218 6.71 11.12 -15.60
C ASN A 218 6.66 12.65 -15.60
N ILE A 219 5.56 13.24 -16.05
CA ILE A 219 5.38 14.69 -16.06
C ILE A 219 4.79 15.12 -14.73
N ASP A 220 5.55 15.91 -13.98
CA ASP A 220 5.13 16.48 -12.69
C ASP A 220 5.15 18.01 -12.77
N PHE A 221 4.17 18.54 -13.51
CA PHE A 221 4.00 19.96 -13.71
C PHE A 221 2.95 20.47 -12.73
N GLU A 222 3.39 20.97 -11.58
CA GLU A 222 2.55 21.49 -10.50
C GLU A 222 2.27 22.99 -10.67
N VAL A 223 1.29 23.34 -11.52
CA VAL A 223 1.05 24.72 -11.97
C VAL A 223 -0.42 25.14 -11.91
N SER A 224 -0.66 26.45 -11.98
CA SER A 224 -1.99 27.05 -11.96
C SER A 224 -2.24 27.86 -13.24
N ILE A 225 -2.74 27.18 -14.29
CA ILE A 225 -3.11 27.75 -15.58
C ILE A 225 -4.51 27.28 -16.02
N PRO A 226 -5.56 27.53 -15.21
CA PRO A 226 -6.89 26.96 -15.46
C PRO A 226 -7.50 27.38 -16.79
N GLU A 227 -7.13 28.54 -17.33
CA GLU A 227 -7.56 29.02 -18.64
C GLU A 227 -6.99 28.16 -19.79
N ASN A 228 -5.92 27.39 -19.53
CA ASN A 228 -5.22 26.52 -20.47
C ASN A 228 -5.41 25.03 -20.13
N ALA A 229 -6.43 24.65 -19.36
CA ALA A 229 -6.67 23.24 -18.99
C ALA A 229 -6.81 22.31 -20.22
N ALA A 230 -7.47 22.80 -21.28
CA ALA A 230 -7.59 22.05 -22.54
C ALA A 230 -6.26 21.95 -23.28
N ASP A 231 -5.45 23.02 -23.29
CA ASP A 231 -4.11 23.02 -23.89
C ASP A 231 -3.18 22.07 -23.14
N PHE A 232 -3.26 22.04 -21.80
CA PHE A 232 -2.50 21.11 -20.97
C PHE A 232 -2.84 19.65 -21.32
N ALA A 233 -4.12 19.29 -21.43
CA ALA A 233 -4.51 17.94 -21.84
C ALA A 233 -4.06 17.61 -23.29
N SER A 234 -4.13 18.58 -24.21
CA SER A 234 -3.63 18.45 -25.58
C SER A 234 -2.11 18.24 -25.64
N PHE A 235 -1.37 18.95 -24.81
CA PHE A 235 0.06 18.77 -24.62
C PHE A 235 0.39 17.35 -24.17
N ILE A 236 -0.28 16.85 -23.12
CA ILE A 236 -0.09 15.49 -22.62
C ILE A 236 -0.39 14.44 -23.71
N ASP A 237 -1.50 14.59 -24.43
CA ASP A 237 -1.88 13.69 -25.52
C ASP A 237 -0.84 13.66 -26.65
N ARG A 238 -0.40 14.84 -27.09
CA ARG A 238 0.61 14.97 -28.15
C ARG A 238 1.93 14.38 -27.71
N LEU A 239 2.39 14.70 -26.50
CA LEU A 239 3.65 14.20 -25.97
C LEU A 239 3.61 12.67 -25.87
N ALA A 240 2.53 12.08 -25.34
CA ALA A 240 2.34 10.63 -25.27
C ALA A 240 2.45 9.98 -26.66
N LYS A 241 1.66 10.46 -27.63
CA LYS A 241 1.70 9.96 -29.02
C LYS A 241 3.10 10.04 -29.63
N ARG A 242 3.86 11.10 -29.34
CA ARG A 242 5.22 11.27 -29.85
C ARG A 242 6.19 10.27 -29.22
N LEU A 243 6.10 10.05 -27.91
CA LEU A 243 6.93 9.10 -27.16
C LEU A 243 6.61 7.64 -27.51
N HIS A 244 5.34 7.29 -27.70
CA HIS A 244 4.90 5.95 -28.09
C HIS A 244 5.49 5.46 -29.41
N ARG A 245 5.75 6.37 -30.38
CA ARG A 245 6.44 6.02 -31.64
C ARG A 245 7.85 5.46 -31.43
N TYR A 246 8.42 5.64 -30.25
CA TYR A 246 9.72 5.12 -29.84
C TYR A 246 9.62 4.06 -28.73
N GLY A 247 8.40 3.58 -28.42
CA GLY A 247 8.17 2.58 -27.38
C GLY A 247 8.33 3.12 -25.95
N LEU A 248 8.29 4.44 -25.77
CA LEU A 248 8.43 5.11 -24.48
C LEU A 248 7.06 5.40 -23.89
N VAL A 249 6.88 5.16 -22.59
CA VAL A 249 5.64 5.49 -21.89
C VAL A 249 5.61 6.93 -21.39
N LEU A 250 4.40 7.47 -21.18
CA LEU A 250 4.18 8.73 -20.51
C LEU A 250 3.22 8.55 -19.34
N THR A 251 3.62 9.04 -18.17
CA THR A 251 2.75 9.21 -17.01
C THR A 251 2.66 10.68 -16.64
N VAL A 252 1.57 11.09 -16.00
CA VAL A 252 1.38 12.48 -15.55
C VAL A 252 0.79 12.52 -14.16
N ASP A 253 1.40 13.35 -13.32
CA ASP A 253 0.98 13.59 -11.96
C ASP A 253 -0.05 14.70 -11.92
N VAL A 254 -1.11 14.48 -11.16
CA VAL A 254 -2.19 15.45 -11.00
C VAL A 254 -2.62 15.54 -9.54
N PRO A 255 -3.02 16.73 -9.05
CA PRO A 255 -3.52 16.86 -7.71
C PRO A 255 -4.80 16.05 -7.53
N ALA A 256 -4.97 15.41 -6.38
CA ALA A 256 -6.15 14.64 -6.09
C ALA A 256 -7.38 15.53 -5.84
N LYS A 257 -8.49 15.16 -6.48
CA LYS A 257 -9.80 15.81 -6.35
C LYS A 257 -10.83 14.80 -5.88
N ARG A 258 -11.66 15.12 -4.89
CA ARG A 258 -12.88 14.35 -4.57
C ARG A 258 -14.16 14.95 -5.17
N MET A 259 -14.06 16.18 -5.66
CA MET A 259 -15.07 16.95 -6.37
C MET A 259 -14.34 18.03 -7.19
N GLU A 260 -15.01 18.65 -8.18
CA GLU A 260 -14.44 19.88 -8.74
C GLU A 260 -14.42 20.94 -7.63
N TRP A 261 -13.21 21.31 -7.25
CA TRP A 261 -12.97 22.33 -6.25
C TRP A 261 -12.69 23.65 -6.97
N PRO A 262 -13.21 24.79 -6.47
CA PRO A 262 -12.95 26.10 -7.05
C PRO A 262 -11.53 26.61 -6.71
N SER A 263 -10.51 25.78 -6.93
CA SER A 263 -9.10 26.18 -6.86
C SER A 263 -8.53 26.27 -8.27
N ARG A 264 -7.80 27.37 -8.54
CA ARG A 264 -7.12 27.59 -9.82
C ARG A 264 -6.07 26.50 -10.10
N TYR A 265 -5.41 26.00 -9.05
CA TYR A 265 -4.44 24.92 -9.16
C TYR A 265 -5.11 23.64 -9.66
N THR A 266 -6.19 23.18 -9.01
CA THR A 266 -6.91 21.97 -9.44
C THR A 266 -7.61 22.15 -10.79
N ALA A 267 -8.04 23.36 -11.13
CA ALA A 267 -8.75 23.64 -12.38
C ALA A 267 -7.86 23.53 -13.63
N THR A 268 -6.52 23.57 -13.51
CA THR A 268 -5.59 23.22 -14.60
C THR A 268 -5.78 21.79 -15.10
N TYR A 269 -6.15 20.87 -14.20
CA TYR A 269 -6.13 19.43 -14.46
C TYR A 269 -7.54 18.90 -14.70
N ASP A 270 -8.05 19.06 -15.92
CA ASP A 270 -9.34 18.50 -16.31
C ASP A 270 -9.23 16.97 -16.46
N TYR A 271 -9.78 16.23 -15.50
CA TYR A 271 -9.73 14.77 -15.49
C TYR A 271 -10.49 14.13 -16.67
N ALA A 272 -11.53 14.78 -17.18
CA ALA A 272 -12.31 14.27 -18.32
C ALA A 272 -11.54 14.39 -19.64
N LEU A 273 -10.76 15.45 -19.80
CA LEU A 273 -9.85 15.60 -20.93
C LEU A 273 -8.62 14.69 -20.78
N LEU A 274 -7.97 14.72 -19.62
CA LEU A 274 -6.79 13.90 -19.33
C LEU A 274 -7.07 12.39 -19.46
N GLY A 275 -8.24 11.94 -18.99
CA GLY A 275 -8.66 10.54 -19.11
C GLY A 275 -8.72 10.03 -20.56
N LYS A 276 -8.96 10.92 -21.53
CA LYS A 276 -9.07 10.61 -22.97
C LYS A 276 -7.74 10.70 -23.73
N THR A 277 -6.69 11.24 -23.12
CA THR A 277 -5.37 11.35 -23.75
C THR A 277 -4.74 9.97 -23.98
N GLU A 278 -3.68 9.88 -24.77
CA GLU A 278 -2.89 8.65 -24.90
C GLU A 278 -1.88 8.42 -23.76
N ALA A 279 -1.87 9.22 -22.67
CA ALA A 279 -0.96 8.96 -21.55
C ALA A 279 -1.19 7.56 -20.95
N ASP A 280 -0.12 6.80 -20.69
CA ASP A 280 -0.18 5.44 -20.18
C ASP A 280 -0.77 5.36 -18.77
N ALA A 281 -0.56 6.41 -17.96
CA ALA A 281 -1.23 6.56 -16.68
C ALA A 281 -1.42 8.02 -16.28
N ILE A 282 -2.52 8.28 -15.57
CA ILE A 282 -2.73 9.47 -14.77
C ILE A 282 -2.53 9.05 -13.31
N ILE A 283 -1.61 9.70 -12.62
CA ILE A 283 -1.28 9.42 -11.23
C ILE A 283 -1.90 10.49 -10.35
N ILE A 284 -2.89 10.12 -9.54
CA ILE A 284 -3.51 11.07 -8.61
C ILE A 284 -2.66 11.16 -7.33
N MET A 285 -2.15 12.34 -7.03
CA MET A 285 -1.39 12.63 -5.81
C MET A 285 -2.35 12.74 -4.62
N ALA A 286 -2.88 11.59 -4.16
CA ALA A 286 -3.86 11.48 -3.08
C ALA A 286 -3.21 11.61 -1.70
N TYR A 287 -2.50 12.72 -1.52
CA TYR A 287 -1.88 13.17 -0.28
C TYR A 287 -1.90 14.70 -0.24
N ASP A 288 -1.31 15.29 0.80
CA ASP A 288 -1.36 16.73 1.07
C ASP A 288 -2.78 17.27 1.26
N PHE A 289 -3.54 16.55 2.08
CA PHE A 289 -4.93 16.86 2.39
C PHE A 289 -5.15 18.32 2.79
N TYR A 290 -6.06 18.98 2.05
CA TYR A 290 -6.23 20.43 2.09
C TYR A 290 -7.54 20.91 2.71
N GLU A 291 -8.54 20.05 2.89
CA GLU A 291 -9.92 20.48 3.16
C GLU A 291 -10.21 20.91 4.59
N TRP A 292 -9.28 20.68 5.52
CA TRP A 292 -9.36 21.26 6.86
C TRP A 292 -8.65 22.63 6.88
N SER A 293 -9.18 23.55 7.68
CA SER A 293 -8.61 24.89 7.89
C SER A 293 -8.57 25.21 9.37
N GLY A 294 -7.55 25.97 9.80
CA GLY A 294 -7.39 26.42 11.19
C GLY A 294 -7.14 25.32 12.21
N ARG A 295 -6.66 24.14 11.78
CA ARG A 295 -6.31 23.02 12.68
C ARG A 295 -5.25 22.11 12.06
N PRO A 296 -4.50 21.33 12.88
CA PRO A 296 -3.58 20.31 12.39
C PRO A 296 -4.25 19.36 11.40
N LYS A 297 -3.51 18.94 10.37
CA LYS A 297 -4.06 18.14 9.27
C LYS A 297 -3.32 16.82 9.09
N PRO A 298 -4.06 15.71 8.95
CA PRO A 298 -3.50 14.45 8.49
C PRO A 298 -2.92 14.59 7.08
N VAL A 299 -2.08 13.65 6.69
CA VAL A 299 -1.40 13.68 5.41
C VAL A 299 -2.35 13.33 4.27
N ALA A 300 -3.12 12.25 4.44
CA ALA A 300 -3.95 11.65 3.43
C ALA A 300 -5.06 10.78 4.06
N PRO A 301 -6.09 11.34 4.72
CA PRO A 301 -7.14 10.54 5.37
C PRO A 301 -7.69 9.46 4.47
N ILE A 302 -7.77 8.23 4.97
CA ILE A 302 -8.11 7.08 4.12
C ILE A 302 -9.49 7.21 3.43
N TRP A 303 -10.47 7.82 4.10
CA TRP A 303 -11.79 8.11 3.51
C TRP A 303 -11.67 9.11 2.36
N TRP A 304 -10.84 10.14 2.52
CA TRP A 304 -10.61 11.18 1.51
C TRP A 304 -9.90 10.60 0.29
N VAL A 305 -8.86 9.78 0.52
CA VAL A 305 -8.15 9.04 -0.53
C VAL A 305 -9.13 8.21 -1.35
N GLU A 306 -10.02 7.48 -0.68
CA GLU A 306 -11.03 6.67 -1.37
C GLU A 306 -12.03 7.52 -2.18
N ASP A 307 -12.46 8.66 -1.65
CA ASP A 307 -13.35 9.56 -2.36
C ASP A 307 -12.68 10.24 -3.57
N CYS A 308 -11.38 10.55 -3.48
CA CYS A 308 -10.57 11.00 -4.61
C CYS A 308 -10.51 9.93 -5.72
N VAL A 309 -10.31 8.66 -5.36
CA VAL A 309 -10.33 7.54 -6.32
C VAL A 309 -11.70 7.43 -6.98
N LYS A 310 -12.80 7.46 -6.22
CA LYS A 310 -14.16 7.41 -6.77
C LYS A 310 -14.44 8.59 -7.70
N TYR A 311 -13.93 9.77 -7.41
CA TYR A 311 -14.06 10.93 -8.27
C TYR A 311 -13.29 10.76 -9.58
N ALA A 312 -12.02 10.36 -9.50
CA ALA A 312 -11.17 10.12 -10.66
C ALA A 312 -11.78 9.08 -11.62
N LEU A 313 -12.35 8.00 -11.09
CA LEU A 313 -12.97 6.92 -11.87
C LEU A 313 -14.22 7.32 -12.66
N ARG A 314 -14.79 8.51 -12.43
CA ARG A 314 -15.88 9.03 -13.29
C ARG A 314 -15.37 9.46 -14.66
N TYR A 315 -14.07 9.73 -14.78
CA TYR A 315 -13.47 10.40 -15.92
C TYR A 315 -12.25 9.64 -16.50
N ILE A 316 -11.48 8.99 -15.63
CA ILE A 316 -10.25 8.29 -15.98
C ILE A 316 -10.51 6.77 -15.92
N PRO A 317 -10.24 6.03 -17.01
CA PRO A 317 -10.34 4.58 -17.00
C PRO A 317 -9.45 3.95 -15.92
N ARG A 318 -9.93 2.89 -15.25
CA ARG A 318 -9.22 2.28 -14.10
C ARG A 318 -7.84 1.73 -14.49
N GLU A 319 -7.72 1.22 -15.71
CA GLU A 319 -6.50 0.70 -16.34
C GLU A 319 -5.46 1.79 -16.68
N LYS A 320 -5.84 3.05 -16.55
CA LYS A 320 -4.97 4.24 -16.66
C LYS A 320 -4.78 4.97 -15.34
N LEU A 321 -5.53 4.63 -14.28
CA LEU A 321 -5.47 5.35 -13.02
C LEU A 321 -4.46 4.69 -12.06
N ILE A 322 -3.52 5.47 -11.55
CA ILE A 322 -2.58 5.06 -10.49
C ILE A 322 -2.83 5.90 -9.24
N LEU A 323 -2.80 5.26 -8.07
CA LEU A 323 -2.96 5.91 -6.78
C LEU A 323 -1.62 6.33 -6.18
N GLY A 324 -1.40 7.63 -5.99
CA GLY A 324 -0.29 8.17 -5.20
C GLY A 324 -0.49 7.90 -3.70
N ILE A 325 0.53 7.39 -3.03
CA ILE A 325 0.53 7.04 -1.59
C ILE A 325 1.69 7.75 -0.90
N PRO A 326 1.46 8.50 0.19
CA PRO A 326 2.54 9.12 0.95
C PRO A 326 3.27 8.09 1.83
N ASN A 327 4.55 8.33 2.05
CA ASN A 327 5.45 7.58 2.92
C ASN A 327 6.24 8.55 3.82
N TYR A 328 5.52 9.52 4.36
CA TYR A 328 6.05 10.62 5.16
C TYR A 328 4.95 11.14 6.10
N GLY A 329 5.30 12.11 6.93
CA GLY A 329 4.42 12.80 7.86
C GLY A 329 4.54 14.31 7.83
N LYS A 330 3.74 14.95 8.68
CA LYS A 330 3.76 16.39 8.93
C LYS A 330 3.62 16.67 10.41
N VAL A 331 4.30 17.70 10.87
CA VAL A 331 4.09 18.29 12.19
C VAL A 331 3.44 19.66 12.05
N TRP A 332 2.47 19.90 12.90
CA TRP A 332 1.70 21.13 12.98
C TRP A 332 1.78 21.68 14.40
N PHE A 333 1.72 22.99 14.56
CA PHE A 333 1.36 23.57 15.85
C PHE A 333 -0.12 23.34 16.12
N SER A 334 -0.52 23.31 17.40
CA SER A 334 -1.92 23.04 17.79
C SER A 334 -2.93 24.07 17.26
N ASP A 335 -2.47 25.27 16.89
CA ASP A 335 -3.28 26.31 16.22
C ASP A 335 -3.51 26.03 14.72
N GLY A 336 -2.95 24.94 14.20
CA GLY A 336 -3.07 24.51 12.81
C GLY A 336 -2.06 25.13 11.86
N SER A 337 -1.11 25.95 12.35
CA SER A 337 -0.01 26.43 11.53
C SER A 337 0.98 25.31 11.21
N PHE A 338 1.47 25.28 9.96
CA PHE A 338 2.38 24.24 9.50
C PHE A 338 3.76 24.44 10.10
N LYS A 339 4.27 23.44 10.81
CA LYS A 339 5.61 23.48 11.40
C LYS A 339 6.65 22.84 10.47
N GLY A 340 6.34 21.70 9.86
CA GLY A 340 7.29 21.06 8.95
C GLY A 340 6.89 19.68 8.47
N TRP A 341 7.64 19.19 7.48
CA TRP A 341 7.56 17.82 6.99
C TRP A 341 8.33 16.89 7.92
N LEU A 342 7.86 15.66 8.04
CA LEU A 342 8.55 14.58 8.75
C LEU A 342 8.87 13.47 7.75
N LEU A 343 10.13 13.31 7.40
CA LEU A 343 10.59 12.09 6.74
C LEU A 343 10.71 10.98 7.79
N TYR A 344 10.96 9.75 7.35
CA TYR A 344 10.99 8.62 8.29
C TYR A 344 12.07 8.75 9.38
N PRO A 345 13.31 9.19 9.09
CA PRO A 345 14.29 9.48 10.14
C PRO A 345 13.82 10.57 11.12
N ASP A 346 13.21 11.64 10.61
CA ASP A 346 12.71 12.75 11.43
C ASP A 346 11.59 12.28 12.38
N TRP A 347 10.72 11.38 11.91
CA TRP A 347 9.68 10.76 12.72
C TRP A 347 10.26 9.90 13.85
N LEU A 348 11.28 9.08 13.55
CA LEU A 348 11.94 8.27 14.57
C LEU A 348 12.65 9.14 15.62
N ASP A 349 13.30 10.21 15.19
CA ASP A 349 13.97 11.14 16.09
C ASP A 349 12.97 11.95 16.92
N LEU A 350 11.82 12.31 16.37
CA LEU A 350 10.72 12.94 17.12
C LEU A 350 10.16 11.99 18.20
N LEU A 351 9.97 10.72 17.89
CA LEU A 351 9.53 9.71 18.87
C LEU A 351 10.56 9.54 20.01
N ARG A 352 11.85 9.43 19.67
CA ARG A 352 12.92 9.27 20.66
C ARG A 352 13.07 10.51 21.55
N SER A 353 13.09 11.70 20.96
CA SER A 353 13.33 12.95 21.68
C SER A 353 12.15 13.36 22.56
N SER A 354 10.91 13.10 22.11
CA SER A 354 9.72 13.39 22.92
C SER A 354 9.49 12.39 24.06
N GLY A 355 10.01 11.16 23.95
CA GLY A 355 9.72 10.08 24.89
C GLY A 355 8.24 9.65 24.93
N ARG A 356 7.45 10.05 23.93
CA ARG A 356 6.01 9.79 23.84
C ARG A 356 5.72 8.67 22.84
N ASN A 357 4.64 7.95 23.10
CA ASN A 357 4.10 6.97 22.16
C ASN A 357 3.11 7.64 21.21
N TYR A 358 3.10 7.18 19.96
CA TYR A 358 2.03 7.52 19.02
C TYR A 358 0.81 6.62 19.22
N SER A 359 -0.34 7.08 18.74
CA SER A 359 -1.56 6.29 18.57
C SER A 359 -1.84 6.11 17.07
N VAL A 360 -2.75 5.19 16.72
CA VAL A 360 -3.27 5.08 15.35
C VAL A 360 -4.72 5.54 15.36
N ASP A 361 -4.98 6.65 14.67
CA ASP A 361 -6.35 7.10 14.43
C ASP A 361 -6.96 6.21 13.34
N ARG A 362 -8.04 5.52 13.70
CA ARG A 362 -8.70 4.53 12.83
C ARG A 362 -9.65 5.14 11.81
N GLU A 363 -10.06 6.39 11.98
CA GLU A 363 -10.92 7.09 11.04
C GLU A 363 -10.10 7.56 9.83
N ILE A 364 -8.93 8.13 10.08
CA ILE A 364 -8.02 8.60 9.02
C ILE A 364 -6.98 7.55 8.61
N MET A 365 -6.77 6.50 9.43
CA MET A 365 -5.73 5.48 9.26
C MET A 365 -4.34 6.09 9.10
N GLU A 366 -3.93 6.85 10.12
CA GLU A 366 -2.60 7.47 10.25
C GLU A 366 -2.10 7.34 11.68
N LYS A 367 -0.77 7.40 11.84
CA LYS A 367 -0.15 7.53 13.16
C LYS A 367 -0.26 8.96 13.63
N VAL A 368 -0.63 9.16 14.88
CA VAL A 368 -0.80 10.48 15.51
C VAL A 368 0.05 10.53 16.77
N LEU A 369 0.92 11.54 16.86
CA LEU A 369 1.71 11.85 18.05
C LEU A 369 1.28 13.22 18.58
N GLU A 370 0.68 13.21 19.77
CA GLU A 370 0.24 14.39 20.49
C GLU A 370 1.37 14.91 21.41
N LEU A 371 1.80 16.14 21.16
CA LEU A 371 2.79 16.88 21.95
C LEU A 371 2.10 18.05 22.66
N ASP A 372 2.82 18.84 23.44
CA ASP A 372 2.19 19.89 24.26
C ASP A 372 1.54 21.00 23.41
N ASN A 373 2.27 21.52 22.40
CA ASN A 373 1.79 22.56 21.49
C ASN A 373 1.81 22.13 20.01
N GLU A 374 1.96 20.83 19.75
CA GLU A 374 2.16 20.29 18.41
C GLU A 374 1.43 18.96 18.22
N VAL A 375 1.06 18.67 16.98
CA VAL A 375 0.50 17.38 16.58
C VAL A 375 1.25 16.91 15.33
N ALA A 376 1.76 15.68 15.38
CA ALA A 376 2.40 15.06 14.24
C ALA A 376 1.56 13.90 13.69
N TYR A 377 1.36 13.91 12.38
CA TYR A 377 0.71 12.84 11.62
C TYR A 377 1.74 12.13 10.76
N PHE A 378 1.69 10.80 10.67
CA PHE A 378 2.62 10.03 9.85
C PHE A 378 1.95 8.86 9.13
N VAL A 379 2.28 8.70 7.84
CA VAL A 379 1.92 7.54 7.02
C VAL A 379 3.18 6.73 6.75
N ASP A 380 3.31 5.60 7.43
CA ASP A 380 4.37 4.62 7.21
C ASP A 380 3.89 3.47 6.32
N GLY A 381 4.70 2.42 6.18
CA GLY A 381 4.36 1.23 5.41
C GLY A 381 3.05 0.56 5.82
N GLU A 382 2.76 0.51 7.11
CA GLU A 382 1.49 -0.06 7.61
C GLU A 382 0.30 0.79 7.19
N MET A 383 0.38 2.11 7.31
CA MET A 383 -0.70 3.00 6.86
C MET A 383 -0.81 3.02 5.32
N GLY A 384 0.31 2.88 4.61
CA GLY A 384 0.38 2.71 3.16
C GLY A 384 -0.30 1.43 2.65
N TYR A 385 -0.23 0.32 3.41
CA TYR A 385 -0.91 -0.95 3.10
C TYR A 385 -2.41 -0.73 2.82
N TYR A 386 -3.10 0.00 3.70
CA TYR A 386 -4.54 0.23 3.58
C TYR A 386 -4.88 1.09 2.35
N ARG A 387 -4.02 2.05 1.99
CA ARG A 387 -4.17 2.85 0.77
C ARG A 387 -3.94 1.99 -0.48
N ALA A 388 -2.97 1.08 -0.47
CA ALA A 388 -2.77 0.14 -1.57
C ALA A 388 -3.95 -0.83 -1.75
N LEU A 389 -4.66 -1.20 -0.68
CA LEU A 389 -5.90 -1.98 -0.80
C LEU A 389 -7.02 -1.23 -1.52
N ILE A 390 -7.04 0.11 -1.50
CA ILE A 390 -7.97 0.91 -2.32
C ILE A 390 -7.67 0.67 -3.80
N ALA A 391 -6.39 0.68 -4.21
CA ALA A 391 -6.01 0.40 -5.58
C ALA A 391 -6.49 -1.00 -6.04
N VAL A 392 -6.35 -2.01 -5.18
CA VAL A 392 -6.87 -3.37 -5.44
C VAL A 392 -8.41 -3.38 -5.52
N LYS A 393 -9.09 -2.76 -4.55
CA LYS A 393 -10.56 -2.69 -4.47
C LYS A 393 -11.18 -2.15 -5.75
N TYR A 394 -10.60 -1.10 -6.31
CA TYR A 394 -11.12 -0.44 -7.51
C TYR A 394 -10.53 -0.97 -8.82
N GLY A 395 -9.59 -1.92 -8.76
CA GLY A 395 -8.92 -2.46 -9.94
C GLY A 395 -8.12 -1.41 -10.70
N LEU A 396 -7.42 -0.55 -9.97
CA LEU A 396 -6.57 0.50 -10.52
C LEU A 396 -5.33 -0.12 -11.19
N LYS A 397 -4.72 0.62 -12.12
CA LYS A 397 -3.50 0.23 -12.81
C LYS A 397 -2.34 -0.03 -11.85
N GLY A 398 -2.27 0.70 -10.75
CA GLY A 398 -1.19 0.55 -9.79
C GLY A 398 -1.16 1.57 -8.66
N ILE A 399 -0.01 1.64 -8.00
CA ILE A 399 0.31 2.62 -6.97
C ILE A 399 1.63 3.34 -7.31
N ALA A 400 1.74 4.60 -6.91
CA ALA A 400 2.99 5.35 -6.91
C ALA A 400 3.27 5.82 -5.48
N VAL A 401 4.49 5.64 -4.98
CA VAL A 401 4.82 5.90 -3.58
C VAL A 401 5.74 7.10 -3.48
N TRP A 402 5.26 8.17 -2.85
CA TRP A 402 6.07 9.33 -2.48
C TRP A 402 6.47 9.21 -1.02
N ARG A 403 7.67 8.74 -0.70
CA ARG A 403 8.81 8.48 -1.59
C ARG A 403 9.65 7.33 -1.08
N LEU A 404 10.50 6.83 -1.97
CA LEU A 404 11.47 5.77 -1.66
C LEU A 404 12.59 6.30 -0.78
N ASP A 405 13.24 7.38 -1.20
CA ASP A 405 14.37 7.94 -0.46
C ASP A 405 13.88 8.70 0.78
N LYS A 406 14.42 8.33 1.95
CA LYS A 406 14.02 8.86 3.27
C LYS A 406 12.57 8.55 3.71
N GLY A 407 11.85 7.67 3.02
CA GLY A 407 10.58 7.10 3.50
C GLY A 407 10.79 5.93 4.46
N ASP A 408 9.71 5.30 4.94
CA ASP A 408 9.81 4.03 5.68
C ASP A 408 10.39 2.95 4.75
N PRO A 409 11.59 2.40 5.06
CA PRO A 409 12.24 1.41 4.21
C PRO A 409 11.48 0.08 4.14
N GLU A 410 10.59 -0.20 5.11
CA GLU A 410 9.80 -1.44 5.15
C GLU A 410 8.45 -1.32 4.42
N ALA A 411 8.10 -0.14 3.90
CA ALA A 411 6.84 0.10 3.22
C ALA A 411 6.59 -0.84 2.02
N TRP A 412 7.63 -1.16 1.26
CA TRP A 412 7.56 -2.10 0.13
C TRP A 412 7.12 -3.50 0.54
N GLY A 413 7.49 -3.93 1.75
CA GLY A 413 7.02 -5.18 2.34
C GLY A 413 5.50 -5.20 2.51
N HIS A 414 4.93 -4.06 2.90
CA HIS A 414 3.49 -3.87 3.02
C HIS A 414 2.80 -3.81 1.66
N TYR A 415 3.34 -3.07 0.70
CA TYR A 415 2.78 -3.02 -0.66
C TYR A 415 2.77 -4.39 -1.34
N ALA A 416 3.84 -5.18 -1.17
CA ALA A 416 3.87 -6.54 -1.70
C ALA A 416 2.71 -7.39 -1.15
N ARG A 417 2.43 -7.31 0.16
CA ARG A 417 1.30 -8.01 0.78
C ARG A 417 -0.05 -7.49 0.27
N ALA A 418 -0.22 -6.17 0.16
CA ALA A 418 -1.47 -5.57 -0.30
C ALA A 418 -1.80 -5.99 -1.74
N LEU A 419 -0.77 -6.00 -2.60
CA LEU A 419 -0.89 -6.28 -4.03
C LEU A 419 -0.69 -7.76 -4.39
N GLY A 420 -0.44 -8.64 -3.42
CA GLY A 420 -0.15 -10.05 -3.71
C GLY A 420 1.13 -10.27 -4.54
N LYS A 421 2.09 -9.35 -4.48
CA LYS A 421 3.42 -9.51 -5.10
C LYS A 421 4.31 -10.40 -4.24
N GLN A 422 5.23 -11.10 -4.88
CA GLN A 422 6.15 -11.99 -4.18
C GLN A 422 7.23 -11.19 -3.47
N LEU A 423 7.26 -11.29 -2.14
CA LEU A 423 8.43 -10.89 -1.37
C LEU A 423 9.62 -11.79 -1.71
N PRO A 424 10.87 -11.30 -1.57
CA PRO A 424 12.03 -12.17 -1.60
C PRO A 424 11.83 -13.32 -0.60
N CYS A 425 12.21 -14.54 -0.99
CA CYS A 425 12.38 -15.59 0.00
C CYS A 425 13.51 -15.14 0.91
N VAL A 426 13.20 -14.79 2.16
CA VAL A 426 14.24 -14.62 3.18
C VAL A 426 14.77 -16.02 3.45
N THR A 427 15.84 -16.39 2.76
CA THR A 427 16.71 -17.48 3.22
C THR A 427 17.41 -16.93 4.45
N GLY A 428 16.83 -17.15 5.63
CA GLY A 428 17.55 -16.92 6.87
C GLY A 428 18.86 -17.75 6.87
N PRO A 429 19.91 -17.29 7.55
CA PRO A 429 21.09 -18.12 7.75
C PRO A 429 20.65 -19.37 8.52
N GLY A 430 21.00 -20.54 7.98
CA GLY A 430 20.74 -21.84 8.59
C GLY A 430 21.63 -22.13 9.79
#